data_AF-A0A445AIQ0-F1
#
_entry.id   AF-A0A445AIQ0-F1
#
_cell.length_a   1.000
_cell.length_b   1.000
_cell.length_c   1.000
_cell.angle_alpha   90.00
_cell.angle_beta   90.00
_cell.angle_gamma   90.00
#
_symmetry.space_group_name_H-M   'P 1'
#
loop_
_entity.id
_entity.type
_entity.pdbx_description
1 polymer ?
#
loop_
_entity_poly.entity_id
_entity_poly.type
_entity_poly.pdbx_seq_one_letter_code
_entity_poly.pdbx_strand_id
1 'polypeptide(L)'
;MVEGFGVENKNWVLDMYKKRHSWVTAHIRGKFFAGFWTTSRCEGLNSIIAKYVNSRYNLVEFIQHFNRCVDHIQWKEVQADLVSVNGRPNMQTYFQQLERSAANVYTLSVFYMFQPILV
;
A
#
# COMPACT_ATOMS: atom_id res chain seq x y z
N MET A 1 19.12 -2.02 23.92
CA MET A 1 18.81 -0.61 23.57
C MET A 1 17.52 -0.15 24.24
N VAL A 2 16.39 -0.82 24.03
CA VAL A 2 15.09 -0.47 24.67
C VAL A 2 15.12 -0.66 26.20
N GLU A 3 15.72 -1.76 26.68
CA GLU A 3 15.91 -2.04 28.12
C GLU A 3 16.78 -1.00 28.83
N GLY A 4 17.75 -0.41 28.13
CA GLY A 4 18.62 0.63 28.69
C GLY A 4 17.89 1.94 28.99
N PHE A 5 16.67 2.11 28.45
CA PHE A 5 15.80 3.26 28.72
C PHE A 5 14.60 2.90 29.60
N GLY A 6 14.45 1.64 30.04
CA GLY A 6 13.35 1.20 30.91
C GLY A 6 11.95 1.29 30.28
N VAL A 7 11.86 1.20 28.95
CA VAL A 7 10.60 1.34 28.19
C VAL A 7 10.14 0.04 27.54
N GLU A 8 10.83 -1.07 27.77
CA GLU A 8 10.59 -2.37 27.15
C GLU A 8 9.18 -2.91 27.39
N ASN A 9 8.57 -2.59 28.54
CA ASN A 9 7.23 -3.04 28.91
C ASN A 9 6.12 -2.03 28.58
N LYS A 10 6.41 -0.94 27.87
CA LYS A 10 5.38 0.02 27.45
C LYS A 10 4.59 -0.56 26.28
N ASN A 11 3.26 -0.54 26.38
CA ASN A 11 2.37 -1.10 25.36
C ASN A 11 2.68 -0.60 23.94
N TRP A 12 2.94 0.70 23.78
CA TRP A 12 3.26 1.28 22.47
C TRP A 12 4.56 0.75 21.87
N VAL A 13 5.57 0.42 22.70
CA VAL A 13 6.84 -0.18 22.26
C VAL A 13 6.61 -1.62 21.81
N LEU A 14 5.87 -2.38 22.59
CA LEU A 14 5.49 -3.76 22.26
C LEU A 14 4.66 -3.81 20.97
N ASP A 15 3.71 -2.91 20.79
CA ASP A 15 2.87 -2.83 19.60
C ASP A 15 3.65 -2.40 18.36
N MET A 16 4.54 -1.42 18.50
CA MET A 16 5.49 -1.05 17.44
C MET A 16 6.35 -2.25 17.03
N TYR A 17 6.89 -2.98 18.01
CA TYR A 17 7.74 -4.14 17.76
C TYR A 17 6.99 -5.30 17.11
N LYS A 18 5.73 -5.55 17.48
CA LYS A 18 4.85 -6.52 16.80
C LYS A 18 4.65 -6.16 15.33
N LYS A 19 4.52 -4.88 15.01
CA LYS A 19 4.30 -4.35 13.65
C LYS A 19 5.59 -4.11 12.85
N ARG A 20 6.76 -4.48 13.37
CA ARG A 20 8.08 -4.24 12.76
C ARG A 20 8.22 -4.74 11.33
N HIS A 21 7.51 -5.82 10.98
CA HIS A 21 7.53 -6.40 9.63
C HIS A 21 6.98 -5.47 8.54
N SER A 22 6.23 -4.43 8.92
CA SER A 22 5.63 -3.47 7.99
C SER A 22 6.56 -2.29 7.64
N TRP A 23 7.60 -2.03 8.44
CA TRP A 23 8.43 -0.82 8.32
C TRP A 23 9.94 -1.06 8.46
N VAL A 24 10.38 -2.15 9.10
CA VAL A 24 11.81 -2.47 9.23
C VAL A 24 12.35 -3.02 7.92
N THR A 25 13.38 -2.38 7.39
CA THR A 25 14.03 -2.73 6.12
C THR A 25 14.49 -4.19 6.04
N ALA A 26 14.98 -4.76 7.16
CA ALA A 26 15.40 -6.16 7.23
C ALA A 26 14.25 -7.16 6.95
N HIS A 27 13.01 -6.79 7.25
CA HIS A 27 11.81 -7.61 6.97
C HIS A 27 11.18 -7.32 5.60
N ILE A 28 11.59 -6.22 4.97
CA ILE A 28 11.16 -5.80 3.62
C ILE A 28 12.05 -6.46 2.55
N ARG A 29 13.30 -6.80 2.90
CA ARG A 29 14.26 -7.47 2.01
C ARG A 29 13.73 -8.83 1.54
N GLY A 30 13.69 -9.04 0.22
CA GLY A 30 13.19 -10.27 -0.41
C GLY A 30 11.70 -10.32 -0.68
N LYS A 31 10.93 -9.28 -0.30
CA LYS A 31 9.53 -9.13 -0.75
C LYS A 31 9.48 -8.38 -2.06
N PHE A 32 8.69 -8.89 -3.01
CA PHE A 32 8.45 -8.22 -4.29
C PHE A 32 7.45 -7.07 -4.08
N PHE A 33 7.87 -5.84 -4.41
CA PHE A 33 7.03 -4.65 -4.35
C PHE A 33 6.70 -4.09 -5.73
N ALA A 34 6.84 -4.88 -6.82
CA ALA A 34 6.55 -4.43 -8.18
C ALA A 34 7.19 -3.08 -8.57
N GLY A 35 8.44 -2.85 -8.15
CA GLY A 35 9.18 -1.60 -8.44
C GLY A 35 8.86 -0.43 -7.50
N PHE A 36 7.96 -0.58 -6.54
CA PHE A 36 7.66 0.45 -5.54
C PHE A 36 8.64 0.40 -4.37
N TRP A 37 9.57 1.35 -4.31
CA TRP A 37 10.47 1.55 -3.17
C TRP A 37 9.71 2.15 -1.98
N THR A 38 10.27 2.04 -0.77
CA THR A 38 9.64 2.58 0.45
C THR A 38 9.38 4.09 0.37
N THR A 39 10.27 4.85 -0.28
CA THR A 39 10.11 6.31 -0.44
C THR A 39 9.09 6.67 -1.51
N SER A 40 9.07 5.99 -2.66
CA SER A 40 8.10 6.30 -3.73
C SER A 40 6.65 6.04 -3.30
N ARG A 41 6.41 5.05 -2.42
CA ARG A 41 5.10 4.84 -1.80
C ARG A 41 4.69 6.01 -0.89
N CYS A 42 5.62 6.50 -0.06
CA CYS A 42 5.36 7.67 0.77
C CYS A 42 5.17 8.94 -0.07
N GLU A 43 5.93 9.12 -1.15
CA GLU A 43 5.78 10.24 -2.08
C GLU A 43 4.44 10.22 -2.81
N GLY A 44 4.00 9.04 -3.28
CA GLY A 44 2.68 8.86 -3.88
C GLY A 44 1.54 9.16 -2.91
N LEU A 45 1.61 8.62 -1.69
CA LEU A 45 0.63 8.91 -0.63
C LEU A 45 0.64 10.39 -0.26
N ASN A 46 1.81 11.00 -0.10
CA ASN A 46 1.93 12.42 0.20
C ASN A 46 1.37 13.28 -0.94
N SER A 47 1.58 12.90 -2.21
CA SER A 47 1.00 13.58 -3.37
C SER A 47 -0.52 13.52 -3.38
N ILE A 48 -1.11 12.40 -2.96
CA ILE A 48 -2.57 12.27 -2.82
C ILE A 48 -3.06 13.14 -1.67
N ILE A 49 -2.46 13.02 -0.48
CA ILE A 49 -2.85 13.79 0.70
C ILE A 49 -2.72 15.31 0.46
N ALA A 50 -1.66 15.75 -0.21
CA ALA A 50 -1.42 17.15 -0.54
C ALA A 50 -2.54 17.79 -1.38
N LYS A 51 -3.35 17.00 -2.10
CA LYS A 51 -4.53 17.49 -2.84
C LYS A 51 -5.71 17.83 -1.92
N TYR A 52 -5.72 17.29 -0.70
CA TYR A 52 -6.80 17.45 0.26
C TYR A 52 -6.43 18.37 1.43
N VAL A 53 -5.14 18.56 1.72
CA VAL A 53 -4.69 19.36 2.87
C VAL A 53 -4.10 20.70 2.43
N ASN A 54 -4.36 21.76 3.20
CA ASN A 54 -3.83 23.10 2.99
C ASN A 54 -3.21 23.63 4.28
N SER A 55 -2.09 24.36 4.18
CA SER A 55 -1.41 24.93 5.34
C SER A 55 -2.21 25.99 6.09
N ARG A 56 -3.28 26.54 5.47
CA ARG A 56 -4.18 27.52 6.08
C ARG A 56 -5.31 26.89 6.90
N TYR A 57 -5.48 25.57 6.84
CA TYR A 57 -6.53 24.89 7.57
C TYR A 57 -6.23 24.83 9.07
N ASN A 58 -7.26 25.07 9.87
CA ASN A 58 -7.21 24.73 11.29
C ASN A 58 -7.29 23.21 11.48
N LEU A 59 -7.06 22.73 12.71
CA LEU A 59 -7.00 21.30 13.00
C LEU A 59 -8.31 20.55 12.65
N VAL A 60 -9.47 21.17 12.86
CA VAL A 60 -10.77 20.56 12.56
C VAL A 60 -10.96 20.40 11.06
N GLU A 61 -10.67 21.47 10.30
CA GLU A 61 -10.72 21.45 8.84
C GLU A 61 -9.75 20.40 8.27
N PHE A 62 -8.53 20.34 8.80
CA PHE A 62 -7.54 19.32 8.42
C PHE A 62 -8.10 17.90 8.60
N ILE A 63 -8.67 17.58 9.77
CA ILE A 63 -9.22 16.25 10.04
C ILE A 63 -10.37 15.92 9.09
N GLN A 64 -11.27 16.87 8.84
CA GLN A 64 -12.39 16.67 7.92
C GLN A 64 -11.92 16.38 6.49
N HIS A 65 -10.96 17.16 5.99
CA HIS A 65 -10.39 16.97 4.66
C HIS A 65 -9.56 15.68 4.55
N PHE A 66 -8.82 15.34 5.59
CA PHE A 66 -8.07 14.09 5.67
C PHE A 66 -9.01 12.88 5.63
N ASN A 67 -10.11 12.89 6.39
CA ASN A 67 -11.09 11.81 6.35
C ASN A 67 -11.71 11.65 4.95
N ARG A 68 -12.06 12.77 4.28
CA ARG A 68 -12.52 12.73 2.88
C ARG A 68 -11.50 12.11 1.92
N CYS A 69 -10.20 12.34 2.15
CA CYS A 69 -9.12 11.70 1.39
C CYS A 69 -9.14 10.18 1.61
N VAL A 70 -9.25 9.74 2.87
CA VAL A 70 -9.32 8.32 3.23
C VAL A 70 -10.54 7.65 2.60
N ASP A 71 -11.72 8.25 2.71
CA ASP A 71 -12.97 7.74 2.12
C ASP A 71 -12.84 7.61 0.59
N HIS A 72 -12.20 8.59 -0.06
CA HIS A 72 -11.96 8.54 -1.49
C HIS A 72 -11.00 7.40 -1.90
N ILE A 73 -9.95 7.17 -1.11
CA ILE A 73 -9.00 6.08 -1.35
C ILE A 73 -9.72 4.73 -1.18
N GLN A 74 -10.48 4.55 -0.10
CA GLN A 74 -11.24 3.32 0.16
C GLN A 74 -12.28 3.07 -0.93
N TRP A 75 -12.99 4.11 -1.37
CA TRP A 75 -13.95 3.97 -2.46
C TRP A 75 -13.29 3.49 -3.75
N LYS A 76 -12.11 4.03 -4.10
CA LYS A 76 -11.34 3.57 -5.27
C LYS A 76 -10.88 2.13 -5.14
N GLU A 77 -10.46 1.70 -3.94
CA GLU A 77 -10.09 0.32 -3.65
C GLU A 77 -11.27 -0.62 -3.88
N VAL A 78 -12.45 -0.30 -3.32
CA VAL A 78 -13.69 -1.07 -3.53
C VAL A 78 -14.05 -1.16 -5.02
N GLN A 79 -13.94 -0.06 -5.78
CA GLN A 79 -14.20 -0.10 -7.23
C GLN A 79 -13.20 -1.00 -7.96
N ALA A 80 -11.92 -0.95 -7.60
CA ALA A 80 -10.89 -1.82 -8.20
C ALA A 80 -11.16 -3.30 -7.89
N ASP A 81 -11.58 -3.62 -6.66
CA ASP A 81 -11.94 -4.97 -6.25
C ASP A 81 -13.18 -5.48 -7.00
N LEU A 82 -14.23 -4.65 -7.13
CA LEU A 82 -15.42 -5.01 -7.90
C LEU A 82 -15.08 -5.32 -9.37
N VAL A 83 -14.23 -4.49 -9.99
CA VAL A 83 -13.75 -4.74 -11.35
C VAL A 83 -12.92 -6.02 -11.42
N SER A 84 -12.12 -6.30 -10.39
CA SER A 84 -11.29 -7.51 -10.33
C SER A 84 -12.09 -8.80 -10.12
N VAL A 85 -13.17 -8.75 -9.33
CA VAL A 85 -14.07 -9.89 -9.11
C VAL A 85 -14.86 -10.22 -10.38
N ASN A 86 -15.31 -9.19 -11.10
CA ASN A 86 -16.14 -9.35 -12.28
C ASN A 86 -15.34 -9.56 -13.57
N GLY A 87 -14.09 -9.11 -13.59
CA GLY A 87 -13.18 -9.22 -14.73
C GLY A 87 -12.42 -10.54 -14.75
N ARG A 88 -12.21 -11.10 -15.93
CA ARG A 88 -11.26 -12.21 -16.12
C ARG A 88 -10.00 -11.66 -16.77
N PRO A 89 -8.82 -11.79 -16.13
CA PRO A 89 -7.56 -11.38 -16.74
C PRO A 89 -7.27 -12.23 -17.98
N ASN A 90 -6.90 -11.57 -19.08
CA ASN A 90 -6.52 -12.25 -20.30
C ASN A 90 -5.06 -12.69 -20.21
N MET A 91 -4.81 -13.99 -20.38
CA MET A 91 -3.45 -14.57 -20.37
C MET A 91 -2.87 -14.47 -21.78
N GLN A 92 -1.85 -13.64 -21.97
CA GLN A 92 -1.33 -13.30 -23.30
C GLN A 92 0.12 -13.75 -23.52
N THR A 93 0.90 -13.92 -22.45
CA THR A 93 2.32 -14.24 -22.56
C THR A 93 2.58 -15.76 -22.54
N TYR A 94 3.81 -16.15 -22.91
CA TYR A 94 4.26 -17.55 -22.83
C TYR A 94 4.31 -18.08 -21.38
N PHE A 95 4.26 -17.20 -20.38
CA PHE A 95 4.33 -17.54 -18.96
C PHE A 95 2.93 -17.65 -18.31
N GLN A 96 2.01 -18.38 -18.94
CA GLN A 96 0.61 -18.48 -18.48
C GLN A 96 0.46 -18.96 -17.03
N GLN A 97 1.34 -19.84 -16.54
CA GLN A 97 1.31 -20.28 -15.13
C GLN A 97 1.62 -19.13 -14.16
N LEU A 98 2.58 -18.27 -14.52
CA LEU A 98 2.95 -17.11 -13.73
C LEU A 98 1.86 -16.04 -13.79
N GLU A 99 1.26 -15.81 -14.96
CA GLU A 99 0.10 -14.92 -15.10
C GLU A 99 -1.08 -15.42 -14.26
N ARG A 100 -1.37 -16.72 -14.24
CA ARG A 100 -2.43 -17.29 -13.40
C ARG A 100 -2.16 -17.09 -11.91
N SER A 101 -0.91 -17.26 -11.49
CA SER A 101 -0.51 -16.96 -10.11
C SER A 101 -0.67 -15.47 -9.79
N ALA A 102 -0.25 -14.59 -10.71
CA ALA A 102 -0.36 -13.14 -10.55
C ALA A 102 -1.83 -12.69 -10.48
N ALA A 103 -2.70 -13.26 -11.31
CA ALA A 103 -4.14 -13.00 -11.32
C ALA A 103 -4.84 -13.36 -10.00
N ASN A 104 -4.31 -14.34 -9.25
CA ASN A 104 -4.85 -14.71 -7.93
C ASN A 104 -4.34 -13.82 -6.80
N VAL A 105 -3.22 -13.12 -7.01
CA VAL A 105 -2.56 -12.28 -5.99
C VAL A 105 -2.84 -10.80 -6.20
N TYR A 106 -2.99 -10.36 -7.45
CA TYR A 106 -3.15 -8.96 -7.83
C TYR A 106 -4.57 -8.64 -8.25
N THR A 107 -5.00 -7.40 -7.99
CA THR A 107 -6.17 -6.84 -8.64
C THR A 107 -5.93 -6.76 -10.15
N LEU A 108 -7.00 -6.75 -10.93
CA LEU A 108 -6.93 -6.71 -12.40
C LEU A 108 -6.09 -5.52 -12.93
N SER A 109 -6.14 -4.37 -12.25
CA SER A 109 -5.34 -3.20 -12.61
C SER A 109 -3.84 -3.44 -12.43
N VAL A 110 -3.44 -4.09 -11.33
CA VAL A 110 -2.03 -4.43 -11.06
C VAL A 110 -1.58 -5.58 -11.96
N PHE A 111 -2.45 -6.55 -12.26
CA PHE A 111 -2.17 -7.61 -13.23
C PHE A 111 -1.77 -7.04 -14.60
N TYR A 112 -2.50 -6.06 -15.12
CA TYR A 112 -2.16 -5.44 -16.41
C TYR A 112 -0.90 -4.56 -16.38
N MET A 113 -0.47 -4.09 -15.20
CA MET A 113 0.85 -3.46 -15.06
C MET A 113 1.99 -4.49 -15.03
N PHE A 114 1.72 -5.69 -14.50
CA PHE A 114 2.68 -6.77 -14.40
C PHE A 114 2.89 -7.50 -15.74
N GLN A 115 1.82 -7.75 -16.49
CA GLN A 115 1.84 -8.53 -17.73
C GLN A 115 2.87 -8.05 -18.78
N PRO A 116 3.06 -6.73 -19.04
CA PRO A 116 4.07 -6.25 -19.97
C PRO A 116 5.53 -6.50 -19.54
N ILE A 117 5.77 -6.78 -18.25
CA ILE A 117 7.12 -7.06 -17.71
C ILE A 117 7.57 -8.49 -18.08
N LEU A 118 6.63 -9.36 -18.44
CA LEU A 118 6.88 -10.77 -18.78
C LEU A 118 7.27 -11.00 -20.24
N VAL A 119 7.39 -9.94 -21.05
CA VAL A 119 7.76 -9.98 -22.47
C VAL A 119 9.28 -9.97 -22.63
#